data_AF-A0A922L8M5-F1
#
_entry.id   AF-A0A922L8M5-F1
#
_cell.length_a   1.000
_cell.length_b   1.000
_cell.length_c   1.000
_cell.angle_alpha   90.00
_cell.angle_beta   90.00
_cell.angle_gamma   90.00
#
_symmetry.space_group_name_H-M   'P 1'
#
loop_
_entity.id
_entity.type
_entity.pdbx_description
1 polymer ?
#
loop_
_entity_poly.entity_id
_entity_poly.type
_entity_poly.pdbx_seq_one_letter_code
_entity_poly.pdbx_strand_id
1 'polypeptide(L)'
;MTSIRNYHWFLMAIVMIVLATIITYLPYNTVDAIQCWQCNSMTDKFCEDVPKDVDNLHECYSKMYRECIDENNKLNYTFCRKQVQTIEQETRIIRSCGFIRAPQECYWTKNPPTSTLVCQCDGDGCNDALTNRFSPIISIILPCVLAMVRFIQNSFIIH
;
A
#
# COMPACT_ATOMS: atom_id res chain seq x y z
N MET A 1 35.33 5.69 36.59
CA MET A 1 35.64 4.87 35.40
C MET A 1 34.58 3.82 35.05
N THR A 2 33.74 3.35 35.99
CA THR A 2 32.66 2.38 35.72
C THR A 2 31.44 2.99 35.00
N SER A 3 31.09 4.25 35.31
CA SER A 3 29.94 4.95 34.71
C SER A 3 30.08 5.20 33.19
N ILE A 4 31.27 5.61 32.71
CA ILE A 4 31.54 5.85 31.29
C ILE A 4 31.49 4.55 30.47
N ARG A 5 31.99 3.45 31.04
CA ARG A 5 31.92 2.12 30.42
C ARG A 5 30.47 1.65 30.27
N ASN A 6 29.64 1.87 31.29
CA ASN A 6 28.22 1.54 31.24
C ASN A 6 27.44 2.38 30.22
N TYR A 7 27.77 3.67 30.09
CA TYR A 7 27.20 4.54 29.05
C TYR A 7 27.58 4.07 27.64
N HIS A 8 28.83 3.64 27.43
CA HIS A 8 29.28 3.08 26.16
C HIS A 8 28.52 1.81 25.76
N TRP A 9 28.32 0.86 26.70
CA TRP A 9 27.54 -0.34 26.43
C TRP A 9 26.07 -0.03 26.12
N PHE A 10 25.49 0.93 26.82
CA PHE A 10 24.11 1.36 26.59
C PHE A 10 23.95 2.03 25.22
N LEU A 11 24.89 2.90 24.85
CA LEU A 11 24.90 3.55 23.53
C LEU A 11 25.08 2.53 22.41
N MET A 12 25.99 1.56 22.57
CA MET A 12 26.19 0.49 21.59
C MET A 12 24.95 -0.40 21.45
N ALA A 13 24.26 -0.72 22.55
CA ALA A 13 23.01 -1.47 22.50
C ALA A 13 21.90 -0.72 21.75
N ILE A 14 21.76 0.60 21.98
CA ILE A 14 20.80 1.45 21.25
C ILE A 14 21.12 1.48 19.75
N VAL A 15 22.39 1.67 19.38
CA VAL A 15 22.82 1.69 17.98
C VAL A 15 22.51 0.35 17.29
N MET A 16 22.76 -0.78 17.97
CA MET A 16 22.45 -2.10 17.43
C MET A 16 20.94 -2.34 17.28
N ILE A 17 20.11 -1.86 18.22
CA ILE A 17 18.64 -1.93 18.11
C ILE A 17 18.15 -1.09 16.94
N VAL A 18 18.64 0.15 16.79
CA VAL A 18 18.28 1.03 15.68
C VAL A 18 18.68 0.41 14.34
N LEU A 19 19.89 -0.11 14.22
CA LEU A 19 20.34 -0.80 12.99
C LEU A 19 19.50 -2.05 12.69
N ALA A 20 19.18 -2.86 13.71
CA ALA A 20 18.31 -4.02 13.53
C ALA A 20 16.91 -3.62 13.06
N THR A 21 16.32 -2.56 13.63
CA THR A 21 15.02 -2.04 13.16
C THR A 21 15.10 -1.56 11.72
N ILE A 22 16.12 -0.79 11.35
CA ILE A 22 16.32 -0.32 9.96
C ILE A 22 16.41 -1.51 9.01
N ILE A 23 17.18 -2.55 9.36
CA ILE A 23 17.34 -3.75 8.53
C ILE A 23 16.02 -4.51 8.37
N THR A 24 15.18 -4.61 9.40
CA THR A 24 13.84 -5.24 9.28
C THR A 24 12.86 -4.44 8.42
N TYR A 25 13.09 -3.14 8.23
CA TYR A 25 12.29 -2.28 7.36
C TYR A 25 12.93 -2.05 5.99
N LEU A 26 14.11 -2.61 5.72
CA LEU A 26 14.66 -2.62 4.35
C LEU A 26 13.73 -3.48 3.48
N PRO A 27 13.18 -2.94 2.40
CA PRO A 27 12.35 -3.73 1.50
C PRO A 27 13.21 -4.87 0.93
N TYR A 28 12.78 -6.12 1.18
CA TYR A 28 13.33 -7.27 0.50
C TYR A 28 12.82 -7.22 -0.95
N ASN A 29 13.65 -6.70 -1.85
CA ASN A 29 13.28 -6.60 -3.26
C ASN A 29 13.40 -7.99 -3.92
N THR A 30 12.43 -8.88 -3.67
CA THR A 30 12.07 -9.85 -4.70
C THR A 30 11.39 -9.07 -5.81
N VAL A 31 12.01 -9.06 -7.00
CA VAL A 31 11.45 -8.38 -8.17
C VAL A 31 10.39 -9.30 -8.77
N ASP A 32 9.31 -9.54 -8.03
CA ASP A 32 8.11 -10.14 -8.59
C ASP A 32 7.30 -9.03 -9.27
N ALA A 33 6.73 -9.33 -10.43
CA ALA A 33 5.86 -8.39 -11.12
C ALA A 33 4.62 -8.15 -10.26
N ILE A 34 4.22 -6.89 -10.10
CA ILE A 34 3.04 -6.53 -9.30
C ILE A 34 1.80 -7.30 -9.80
N GLN A 35 1.01 -7.82 -8.88
CA GLN A 35 -0.24 -8.50 -9.18
C GLN A 35 -1.42 -7.56 -8.92
N CYS A 36 -2.34 -7.49 -9.87
CA CYS A 36 -3.52 -6.62 -9.75
C CYS A 36 -4.77 -7.39 -10.15
N TRP A 37 -5.92 -6.92 -9.65
CA TRP A 37 -7.19 -7.29 -10.26
C TRP A 37 -7.28 -6.68 -11.66
N GLN A 38 -7.68 -7.50 -12.64
CA GLN A 38 -7.75 -7.20 -14.06
C GLN A 38 -9.12 -7.70 -14.58
N CYS A 39 -10.12 -6.82 -14.60
CA CYS A 39 -11.51 -7.19 -14.93
C CYS A 39 -12.37 -5.98 -15.33
N ASN A 40 -13.53 -6.25 -15.94
CA ASN A 40 -14.55 -5.25 -16.25
C ASN A 40 -15.94 -5.75 -15.82
N SER A 41 -16.64 -5.04 -14.93
CA SER A 41 -17.95 -5.47 -14.42
C SER A 41 -19.06 -5.54 -15.47
N MET A 42 -18.86 -4.94 -16.64
CA MET A 42 -19.77 -5.10 -17.77
C MET A 42 -19.80 -6.53 -18.32
N THR A 43 -18.67 -7.23 -18.28
CA THR A 43 -18.50 -8.58 -18.84
C THR A 43 -18.29 -9.63 -17.74
N ASP A 44 -17.61 -9.25 -16.66
CA ASP A 44 -17.22 -10.12 -15.57
C ASP A 44 -18.08 -9.81 -14.34
N LYS A 45 -19.10 -10.64 -14.10
CA LYS A 45 -20.05 -10.46 -12.97
C LYS A 45 -19.36 -10.40 -11.60
N PHE A 46 -18.21 -11.04 -11.46
CA PHE A 46 -17.43 -11.10 -10.23
C PHE A 46 -16.49 -9.90 -10.06
N CYS A 47 -16.45 -8.98 -11.01
CA CYS A 47 -15.56 -7.83 -10.91
C CYS A 47 -16.05 -6.83 -9.88
N GLU A 48 -17.36 -6.62 -9.66
CA GLU A 48 -17.82 -5.55 -8.77
C GLU A 48 -17.26 -5.69 -7.34
N ASP A 49 -17.37 -6.89 -6.78
CA ASP A 49 -16.95 -7.23 -5.42
C ASP A 49 -15.91 -8.37 -5.44
N VAL A 50 -14.65 -7.98 -5.54
CA VAL A 50 -13.53 -8.92 -5.48
C VAL A 50 -13.09 -9.12 -4.02
N PRO A 51 -12.70 -10.34 -3.62
CA PRO A 51 -12.27 -10.61 -2.25
C PRO A 51 -10.95 -9.91 -1.92
N LYS A 52 -10.76 -9.60 -0.64
CA LYS A 52 -9.50 -9.03 -0.13
C LYS A 52 -8.41 -10.07 0.07
N ASP A 53 -8.81 -11.29 0.43
CA ASP A 53 -7.92 -12.42 0.63
C ASP A 53 -7.67 -13.09 -0.72
N VAL A 54 -6.40 -13.16 -1.11
CA VAL A 54 -5.94 -13.71 -2.40
C VAL A 54 -5.35 -15.12 -2.26
N ASP A 55 -5.18 -15.63 -1.03
CA ASP A 55 -4.52 -16.92 -0.80
C ASP A 55 -5.42 -18.11 -1.19
N ASN A 56 -6.74 -17.92 -1.13
CA ASN A 56 -7.74 -18.97 -1.38
C ASN A 56 -8.85 -18.51 -2.33
N LEU A 57 -8.45 -18.04 -3.52
CA LEU A 57 -9.40 -17.59 -4.54
C LEU A 57 -10.14 -18.76 -5.21
N HIS A 58 -11.46 -18.62 -5.36
CA HIS A 58 -12.22 -19.46 -6.28
C HIS A 58 -11.75 -19.23 -7.73
N GLU A 59 -11.92 -20.23 -8.61
CA GLU A 59 -11.44 -20.20 -10.00
C GLU A 59 -11.96 -18.98 -10.79
N CYS A 60 -13.18 -18.53 -10.50
CA CYS A 60 -13.73 -17.33 -11.12
C CYS A 60 -12.91 -16.07 -10.79
N TYR A 61 -12.37 -15.97 -9.57
CA TYR A 61 -11.57 -14.82 -9.14
C TYR A 61 -10.10 -14.95 -9.53
N SER A 62 -9.53 -16.16 -9.49
CA SER A 62 -8.12 -16.38 -9.83
C SER A 62 -7.79 -15.96 -11.26
N LYS A 63 -8.75 -16.05 -12.19
CA LYS A 63 -8.58 -15.56 -13.57
C LYS A 63 -8.51 -14.03 -13.68
N MET A 64 -9.04 -13.31 -12.69
CA MET A 64 -9.03 -11.84 -12.64
C MET A 64 -7.89 -11.28 -11.81
N TYR A 65 -7.30 -12.06 -10.90
CA TYR A 65 -6.13 -11.65 -10.11
C TYR A 65 -4.86 -12.21 -10.74
N ARG A 66 -4.10 -11.37 -11.44
CA ARG A 66 -2.96 -11.81 -12.25
C ARG A 66 -1.80 -10.83 -12.17
N GLU A 67 -0.61 -11.35 -12.46
CA GLU A 67 0.59 -10.54 -12.68
C GLU A 67 0.40 -9.53 -13.81
N CYS A 68 0.97 -8.35 -13.60
CA CYS A 68 1.02 -7.29 -14.58
C CYS A 68 2.19 -7.51 -15.54
N ILE A 69 1.97 -8.34 -16.54
CA ILE A 69 2.96 -8.68 -17.56
C ILE A 69 2.68 -7.87 -18.82
N ASP A 70 3.71 -7.31 -19.43
CA ASP A 70 3.64 -6.85 -20.82
C ASP A 70 4.23 -7.88 -21.76
N GLU A 71 3.39 -8.47 -22.61
CA GLU A 71 3.79 -9.46 -23.62
C GLU A 71 4.88 -8.94 -24.57
N ASN A 72 4.95 -7.62 -24.77
CA ASN A 72 5.93 -7.00 -25.66
C ASN A 72 7.10 -6.32 -24.92
N ASN A 73 7.10 -6.37 -23.58
CA ASN A 73 8.12 -5.77 -22.72
C ASN A 73 8.42 -4.27 -22.98
N LYS A 74 7.40 -3.52 -23.43
CA LYS A 74 7.40 -2.07 -23.69
C LYS A 74 6.85 -1.25 -22.51
N LEU A 75 5.99 -1.86 -21.69
CA LEU A 75 5.29 -1.23 -20.59
C LEU A 75 5.82 -1.77 -19.27
N ASN A 76 6.28 -0.87 -18.42
CA ASN A 76 6.66 -1.20 -17.05
C ASN A 76 5.48 -0.94 -16.11
N TYR A 77 4.71 -1.98 -15.82
CA TYR A 77 3.61 -1.90 -14.87
C TYR A 77 4.16 -1.84 -13.44
N THR A 78 3.80 -0.78 -12.73
CA THR A 78 4.37 -0.50 -11.40
C THR A 78 3.31 -0.32 -10.32
N PHE A 79 2.02 -0.32 -10.68
CA PHE A 79 0.93 -0.06 -9.75
C PHE A 79 -0.40 -0.60 -10.27
N CYS A 80 -1.41 -0.68 -9.39
CA CYS A 80 -2.76 -1.07 -9.79
C CYS A 80 -3.66 0.15 -9.97
N ARG A 81 -4.65 0.02 -10.85
CA ARG A 81 -5.67 1.04 -11.11
C ARG A 81 -7.07 0.46 -10.93
N LYS A 82 -7.95 1.25 -10.31
CA LYS A 82 -9.40 1.01 -10.25
C LYS A 82 -10.11 2.20 -10.88
N GLN A 83 -11.09 1.93 -11.72
CA GLN A 83 -11.89 2.94 -12.38
C GLN A 83 -13.37 2.66 -12.09
N VAL A 84 -14.07 3.66 -11.58
CA VAL A 84 -15.52 3.65 -11.42
C VAL A 84 -16.07 4.57 -12.49
N GLN A 85 -16.50 4.01 -13.60
CA GLN A 85 -17.03 4.74 -14.73
C GLN A 85 -18.55 4.76 -14.66
N THR A 86 -19.14 5.95 -14.73
CA THR A 86 -20.58 6.14 -14.89
C THR A 86 -20.84 6.60 -16.31
N ILE A 87 -21.67 5.87 -17.04
CA ILE A 87 -22.18 6.24 -18.35
C ILE A 87 -23.68 6.45 -18.19
N GLU A 88 -24.12 7.70 -18.25
CA GLU A 88 -25.50 8.08 -17.94
C GLU A 88 -25.96 7.59 -16.54
N GLN A 89 -26.69 6.48 -16.47
CA GLN A 89 -27.25 5.90 -15.24
C GLN A 89 -26.64 4.55 -14.87
N GLU A 90 -25.70 4.03 -15.68
CA GLU A 90 -25.03 2.76 -15.41
C GLU A 90 -23.61 3.00 -14.89
N THR A 91 -23.25 2.30 -13.80
CA THR A 91 -21.90 2.29 -13.24
C THR A 91 -21.18 1.01 -13.61
N ARG A 92 -19.92 1.13 -14.02
CA ARG A 92 -19.03 0.02 -14.37
C ARG A 92 -17.73 0.14 -13.59
N ILE A 93 -17.22 -0.99 -13.12
CA ILE A 93 -15.95 -1.08 -12.43
C ILE A 93 -14.94 -1.72 -13.37
N ILE A 94 -13.84 -1.02 -13.63
CA ILE A 94 -12.74 -1.51 -14.45
C ILE A 94 -11.49 -1.53 -13.58
N ARG A 95 -10.83 -2.68 -13.51
CA ARG A 95 -9.58 -2.86 -12.77
C ARG A 95 -8.47 -3.26 -13.74
N SER A 96 -7.30 -2.65 -13.62
CA SER A 96 -6.18 -2.86 -14.54
C SER A 96 -4.83 -2.56 -13.91
N CYS A 97 -3.78 -3.01 -14.58
CA CYS A 97 -2.40 -2.63 -14.30
C CYS A 97 -2.11 -1.21 -14.82
N GLY A 98 -1.31 -0.45 -14.08
CA GLY A 98 -0.92 0.92 -14.40
C GLY A 98 0.58 1.05 -14.69
N PHE A 99 0.90 1.84 -15.72
CA PHE A 99 2.28 2.12 -16.15
C PHE A 99 2.60 3.62 -16.22
N ILE A 100 1.59 4.48 -16.47
CA ILE A 100 1.72 5.95 -16.37
C ILE A 100 0.89 6.44 -15.20
N ARG A 101 1.58 7.00 -14.19
CA ARG A 101 0.96 7.50 -12.97
C ARG A 101 0.49 8.95 -13.12
N ALA A 102 -0.73 9.24 -12.66
CA ALA A 102 -1.20 10.61 -12.47
C ALA A 102 -0.74 11.17 -11.10
N PRO A 103 -0.58 12.49 -10.95
CA PRO A 103 -0.09 13.09 -9.70
C PRO A 103 -0.95 12.77 -8.47
N GLN A 104 -2.27 12.64 -8.65
CA GLN A 104 -3.22 12.33 -7.58
C GLN A 104 -3.48 10.83 -7.51
N GLU A 105 -3.60 10.28 -6.29
CA GLU A 105 -4.00 8.89 -6.09
C GLU A 105 -5.36 8.63 -6.72
N CYS A 106 -6.35 9.50 -6.49
CA CYS A 106 -7.65 9.46 -7.13
C CYS A 106 -7.97 10.78 -7.83
N TYR A 107 -8.52 10.70 -9.04
CA TYR A 107 -8.95 11.87 -9.81
C TYR A 107 -10.17 11.54 -10.67
N TRP A 108 -10.96 12.57 -10.98
CA TRP A 108 -12.09 12.45 -11.88
C TRP A 108 -11.70 12.85 -13.30
N THR A 109 -12.13 12.06 -14.27
CA THR A 109 -12.15 12.44 -15.68
C THR A 109 -13.59 12.54 -16.14
N LYS A 110 -13.95 13.66 -16.79
CA LYS A 110 -15.29 13.89 -17.34
C LYS A 110 -15.17 13.99 -18.85
N ASN A 111 -15.83 13.08 -19.55
CA ASN A 111 -15.95 13.10 -20.99
C ASN A 111 -17.40 12.73 -21.35
N PRO A 112 -18.32 13.70 -21.41
CA PRO A 112 -19.75 13.44 -21.61
C PRO A 112 -20.01 12.48 -22.79
N PRO A 113 -20.87 11.45 -22.62
CA PRO A 113 -21.79 11.21 -21.50
C PRO A 113 -21.18 10.47 -20.30
N THR A 114 -19.86 10.30 -20.27
CA THR A 114 -19.13 9.50 -19.26
C THR A 114 -18.45 10.35 -18.19
N SER A 115 -18.47 9.86 -16.95
CA SER A 115 -17.69 10.39 -15.83
C SER A 115 -17.00 9.24 -15.12
N THR A 116 -15.69 9.31 -14.94
CA THR A 116 -14.88 8.22 -14.37
C THR A 116 -14.08 8.71 -13.19
N LEU A 117 -14.22 8.05 -12.04
CA LEU A 117 -13.28 8.15 -10.94
C LEU A 117 -12.16 7.14 -11.16
N VAL A 118 -10.93 7.62 -11.29
CA VAL A 118 -9.74 6.78 -11.45
C VAL A 118 -8.91 6.85 -10.18
N CYS A 119 -8.66 5.71 -9.55
CA CYS A 119 -7.78 5.56 -8.40
C CYS A 119 -6.56 4.69 -8.73
N GLN A 120 -5.42 5.01 -8.13
CA GLN A 120 -4.11 4.40 -8.33
C GLN A 120 -3.54 4.02 -6.96
N CYS A 121 -3.00 2.81 -6.84
CA CYS A 121 -2.47 2.32 -5.58
C CYS A 121 -1.27 1.39 -5.79
N ASP A 122 -0.48 1.27 -4.74
CA ASP A 122 0.74 0.44 -4.69
C ASP A 122 0.54 -0.82 -3.87
N GLY A 123 1.22 -1.90 -4.29
CA GLY A 123 1.15 -3.22 -3.67
C GLY A 123 0.15 -4.14 -4.35
N ASP A 124 0.37 -5.44 -4.18
CA ASP A 124 -0.42 -6.48 -4.83
C ASP A 124 -1.89 -6.40 -4.43
N GLY A 125 -2.78 -6.53 -5.41
CA GLY A 125 -4.22 -6.58 -5.22
C GLY A 125 -4.87 -5.33 -4.65
N CYS A 126 -4.13 -4.22 -4.47
CA CYS A 126 -4.60 -3.03 -3.77
C CYS A 126 -5.81 -2.34 -4.42
N ASN A 127 -6.14 -2.70 -5.67
CA ASN A 127 -7.29 -2.18 -6.40
C ASN A 127 -8.58 -2.98 -6.15
N ASP A 128 -8.63 -3.83 -5.13
CA ASP A 128 -9.84 -4.49 -4.65
C ASP A 128 -10.94 -3.47 -4.27
N ALA A 129 -10.56 -2.50 -3.43
CA ALA A 129 -11.44 -1.50 -2.85
C ALA A 129 -11.19 -0.09 -3.39
N LEU A 130 -12.09 0.85 -3.07
CA LEU A 130 -11.78 2.28 -3.19
C LEU A 130 -10.88 2.64 -2.01
N THR A 131 -9.60 2.87 -2.31
CA THR A 131 -8.57 3.18 -1.32
C THR A 131 -8.82 4.54 -0.68
N ASN A 132 -9.44 4.56 0.50
CA ASN A 132 -9.19 5.59 1.51
C ASN A 132 -7.99 5.11 2.35
N ARG A 133 -6.77 5.32 1.87
CA ARG A 133 -5.55 4.98 2.62
C ARG A 133 -5.35 6.03 3.70
N PHE A 134 -5.88 5.79 4.89
CA PHE A 134 -5.41 6.49 6.09
C PHE A 134 -3.94 6.09 6.31
N SER A 135 -3.05 7.08 6.40
CA SER A 135 -1.62 6.82 6.59
C SER A 135 -1.35 6.12 7.93
N PRO A 136 -0.70 4.93 7.95
CA PRO A 136 -0.37 4.22 9.19
C PRO A 136 0.67 4.94 10.05
N ILE A 137 1.30 6.00 9.52
CA ILE A 137 2.32 6.80 10.22
C ILE A 137 1.77 7.41 11.52
N ILE A 138 0.47 7.73 11.57
CA ILE A 138 -0.17 8.37 12.72
C ILE A 138 -0.23 7.41 13.94
N SER A 139 -0.34 6.09 13.71
CA SER A 139 -0.44 5.10 14.80
C SER A 139 0.87 4.88 15.55
N ILE A 140 2.03 5.22 14.97
CA ILE A 140 3.35 4.98 15.56
C ILE A 140 3.85 6.21 16.34
N ILE A 141 3.51 7.43 15.90
CA ILE A 141 4.04 8.66 16.51
C ILE A 141 3.52 8.86 17.94
N LEU A 142 2.23 8.61 18.17
CA LEU A 142 1.60 8.83 19.48
C LEU A 142 2.22 7.99 20.62
N PRO A 143 2.41 6.66 20.48
CA PRO A 143 3.05 5.86 21.53
C PRO A 143 4.53 6.22 21.74
N CYS A 144 5.28 6.58 20.69
CA CYS A 144 6.67 7.01 20.81
C CYS A 144 6.81 8.32 21.61
N VAL A 145 5.92 9.29 21.37
CA VAL A 145 5.90 10.56 22.12
C VAL A 145 5.56 10.31 23.59
N LEU A 146 4.57 9.45 23.88
CA LEU A 146 4.20 9.10 25.26
C LEU A 146 5.33 8.37 26.00
N ALA A 147 6.05 7.47 25.32
CA ALA A 147 7.22 6.79 25.89
C ALA A 147 8.36 7.76 26.20
N MET A 148 8.63 8.73 25.32
CA MET A 148 9.63 9.78 25.56
C MET A 148 9.24 10.68 26.73
N VAL A 149 7.98 11.12 26.81
CA VAL A 149 7.50 11.95 27.93
C VAL A 149 7.64 11.22 29.27
N ARG A 150 7.27 9.92 29.34
CA ARG A 150 7.44 9.12 30.56
C ARG A 150 8.90 8.93 30.94
N PHE A 151 9.78 8.73 29.96
CA PHE A 151 11.22 8.60 30.22
C PHE A 151 11.82 9.90 30.80
N ILE A 152 11.44 11.05 30.25
CA ILE A 152 11.87 12.36 30.74
C ILE A 152 11.35 12.60 32.17
N GLN A 153 10.06 12.34 32.43
CA GLN A 153 9.46 12.50 33.76
C GLN A 153 10.14 11.64 34.83
N ASN A 154 10.43 10.38 34.54
CA ASN A 154 11.16 9.51 35.48
C ASN A 154 12.60 9.96 35.72
N SER A 155 13.24 10.62 34.76
CA SER A 155 14.62 11.10 34.88
C SER A 155 14.74 12.31 35.81
N PHE A 156 13.68 13.13 35.93
CA PHE A 156 13.62 14.27 36.85
C PHE A 156 13.26 13.90 38.29
N ILE A 157 12.69 12.71 38.54
CA ILE A 157 12.31 12.24 39.88
C ILE A 157 13.51 11.63 40.64
N ILE A 158 14.61 11.32 39.94
CA ILE A 158 15.81 10.68 40.51
C ILE A 158 16.88 11.73 40.93
N HIS A 159 16.58 13.03 40.82
CA HIS A 159 17.43 14.12 41.32
C HIS A 159 16.84 14.83 42.53
#